data_AF-A0A953CQG5-F1
#
_entry.id   AF-A0A953CQG5-F1
#
_cell.length_a   1.000
_cell.length_b   1.000
_cell.length_c   1.000
_cell.angle_alpha   90.00
_cell.angle_beta   90.00
_cell.angle_gamma   90.00
#
_symmetry.space_group_name_H-M   'P 1'
#
loop_
_entity.id
_entity.type
_entity.pdbx_description
1 polymer ?
#
loop_
_entity_poly.entity_id
_entity_poly.type
_entity_poly.pdbx_seq_one_letter_code
_entity_poly.pdbx_strand_id
1 'polypeptide(L)'
;MPRLVVVSNRVADPRKPAAGGLAVALGEALQATGGLWFGWSGAIVEDGTPGEGDLHLQQAGAVTLATVDLCRDDHDAYYAGYSNGVLWPVFHYRLDLADFDGQYVEGYRRVNQLFARRLLPL
;
A
#
# COMPACT_ATOMS: atom_id res chain seq x y z
N MET A 1 -6.62 19.20 17.30
CA MET A 1 -5.62 19.11 16.21
C MET A 1 -6.20 18.27 15.09
N PRO A 2 -5.91 18.56 13.81
CA PRO A 2 -6.35 17.71 12.70
C PRO A 2 -5.72 16.32 12.81
N ARG A 3 -6.43 15.28 12.33
CA ARG A 3 -5.95 13.88 12.32
C ARG A 3 -4.87 13.72 11.24
N LEU A 4 -3.70 13.18 11.60
CA LEU A 4 -2.70 12.75 10.62
C LEU A 4 -3.21 11.49 9.89
N VAL A 5 -3.15 11.51 8.55
CA VAL A 5 -3.49 10.37 7.70
C VAL A 5 -2.27 10.02 6.85
N VAL A 6 -1.69 8.85 7.09
CA VAL A 6 -0.57 8.31 6.34
C VAL A 6 -1.11 7.29 5.34
N VAL A 7 -0.70 7.39 4.08
CA VAL A 7 -1.07 6.46 3.00
C VAL A 7 0.22 5.89 2.43
N SER A 8 0.40 4.58 2.51
CA SER A 8 1.56 3.90 1.92
C SER A 8 1.20 2.50 1.44
N ASN A 9 1.98 1.96 0.51
CA ASN A 9 1.74 0.58 0.08
C ASN A 9 1.96 -0.40 1.24
N ARG A 10 3.12 -0.32 1.90
CA ARG A 10 3.42 -1.17 3.06
C ARG A 10 2.90 -0.51 4.33
N VAL A 11 2.04 -1.21 5.06
CA VAL A 11 1.62 -0.85 6.42
C VAL A 11 2.33 -1.77 7.41
N ALA A 12 2.74 -1.22 8.54
CA ALA A 12 3.30 -1.99 9.65
C ALA A 12 2.55 -1.66 10.93
N ASP A 13 2.39 -2.66 11.82
CA ASP A 13 1.92 -2.38 13.17
C ASP A 13 3.02 -1.60 13.90
N PRO A 14 2.79 -0.33 14.26
CA PRO A 14 3.82 0.51 14.87
C PRO A 14 4.28 -0.03 16.23
N ARG A 15 3.56 -0.97 16.84
CA ARG A 15 3.94 -1.61 18.11
C ARG A 15 4.96 -2.74 17.92
N LYS A 16 5.24 -3.15 16.68
CA LYS A 16 6.14 -4.26 16.34
C LYS A 16 7.37 -3.72 15.61
N PRO A 17 8.53 -4.41 15.70
CA PRO A 17 9.67 -4.10 14.86
C PRO A 17 9.30 -4.18 13.37
N ALA A 18 9.67 -3.15 12.62
CA ALA A 18 9.46 -3.10 11.17
C ALA A 18 10.81 -3.11 10.44
N ALA A 19 10.84 -3.71 9.25
CA ALA A 19 11.98 -3.64 8.34
C ALA A 19 11.66 -2.66 7.20
N GLY A 20 12.66 -1.86 6.80
CA GLY A 20 12.54 -0.85 5.75
C GLY A 20 12.30 0.56 6.30
N GLY A 21 13.07 1.52 5.78
CA GLY A 21 13.12 2.90 6.33
C GLY A 21 11.77 3.63 6.33
N LEU A 22 10.89 3.36 5.37
CA LEU A 22 9.56 3.94 5.32
C LEU A 22 8.70 3.52 6.51
N ALA A 23 8.64 2.23 6.82
CA ALA A 23 7.79 1.73 7.90
C ALA A 23 8.29 2.18 9.28
N VAL A 24 9.61 2.23 9.46
CA VAL A 24 10.23 2.74 10.69
C VAL A 24 9.91 4.22 10.89
N ALA A 25 10.18 5.07 9.88
CA ALA A 25 9.99 6.51 10.01
C ALA A 25 8.51 6.91 10.20
N LEU A 26 7.59 6.28 9.46
CA LEU A 26 6.15 6.56 9.59
C LEU A 26 5.58 6.03 10.91
N GLY A 27 6.09 4.90 11.40
CA GLY A 27 5.72 4.34 12.69
C GLY A 27 6.02 5.30 13.84
N GLU A 28 7.23 5.89 13.87
CA GLU A 28 7.62 6.87 14.89
C GLU A 28 6.73 8.12 14.87
N ALA A 29 6.45 8.67 13.68
CA ALA A 29 5.57 9.84 13.53
C ALA A 29 4.15 9.55 14.05
N LEU A 30 3.57 8.41 13.65
CA LEU A 30 2.23 8.01 14.05
C LEU A 30 2.12 7.63 15.52
N GLN A 31 3.16 7.08 16.14
CA GLN A 31 3.19 6.85 17.59
C GLN A 31 3.13 8.17 18.36
N ALA A 32 3.81 9.21 17.87
CA ALA A 32 3.84 10.52 18.53
C ALA A 32 2.52 11.29 18.37
N THR A 33 1.87 11.20 17.21
CA THR A 33 0.67 12.01 16.91
C THR A 33 -0.65 11.24 17.05
N GLY A 34 -0.62 9.91 17.06
CA GLY A 34 -1.79 9.10 16.70
C GLY A 34 -2.22 9.32 15.25
N GLY A 35 -3.35 8.74 14.86
CA GLY A 35 -3.96 8.98 13.55
C GLY A 35 -4.34 7.73 12.79
N LEU A 36 -4.36 7.83 11.46
CA LEU A 36 -4.75 6.75 10.55
C LEU A 36 -3.53 6.35 9.69
N TRP A 37 -3.24 5.06 9.60
CA TRP A 37 -2.32 4.51 8.62
C TRP A 37 -3.06 3.60 7.66
N PHE A 38 -3.21 4.06 6.42
CA PHE A 38 -3.89 3.36 5.35
C PHE A 38 -2.92 2.71 4.36
N GLY A 39 -3.25 1.53 3.84
CA GLY A 39 -2.45 0.88 2.80
C GLY A 39 -2.84 -0.57 2.48
N TRP A 40 -1.95 -1.31 1.83
CA TRP A 40 -2.16 -2.74 1.58
C TRP A 40 -1.92 -3.55 2.86
N SER A 41 -2.77 -4.55 3.11
CA SER A 41 -2.64 -5.48 4.24
C SER A 41 -1.43 -6.42 4.14
N GLY A 42 -0.95 -6.64 2.92
CA GLY A 42 0.01 -7.71 2.62
C GLY A 42 -0.64 -9.04 2.23
N ALA A 43 -1.96 -9.17 2.33
CA ALA A 43 -2.70 -10.35 1.93
C ALA A 43 -3.06 -10.33 0.43
N ILE A 44 -3.06 -11.52 -0.17
CA ILE A 44 -3.48 -11.74 -1.54
C ILE A 44 -4.69 -12.67 -1.53
N VAL A 45 -5.77 -12.25 -2.20
CA VAL A 45 -6.99 -13.04 -2.39
C VAL A 45 -6.97 -13.65 -3.79
N GLU A 46 -6.84 -14.98 -3.90
CA GLU A 46 -6.64 -15.64 -5.21
C GLU A 46 -7.82 -15.41 -6.16
N ASP A 47 -9.06 -15.57 -5.69
CA ASP A 47 -10.27 -15.45 -6.52
C ASP A 47 -10.99 -14.09 -6.36
N GLY A 48 -10.22 -13.02 -6.10
CA GLY A 48 -10.76 -11.68 -5.91
C GLY A 48 -11.00 -10.92 -7.22
N THR A 49 -12.01 -10.06 -7.24
CA THR A 49 -12.30 -9.19 -8.40
C THR A 49 -11.28 -8.04 -8.48
N PRO A 50 -10.63 -7.79 -9.64
CA PRO A 50 -9.71 -6.67 -9.80
C PRO A 50 -10.37 -5.31 -9.55
N GLY A 51 -9.67 -4.42 -8.83
CA GLY A 51 -10.17 -3.11 -8.42
C GLY A 51 -11.17 -3.14 -7.26
N GLU A 52 -11.45 -4.32 -6.71
CA GLU A 52 -12.16 -4.54 -5.46
C GLU A 52 -11.18 -5.01 -4.38
N GLY A 53 -11.53 -4.79 -3.12
CA GLY A 53 -10.68 -5.17 -2.00
C GLY A 53 -11.35 -4.80 -0.68
N ASP A 54 -11.37 -5.74 0.26
CA ASP A 54 -12.01 -5.54 1.54
C ASP A 54 -11.16 -4.63 2.43
N LEU A 55 -11.84 -3.71 3.12
CA LEU A 55 -11.22 -2.82 4.09
C LEU A 55 -11.25 -3.45 5.47
N HIS A 56 -10.08 -3.55 6.09
CA HIS A 56 -9.90 -4.02 7.47
C HIS A 56 -9.46 -2.88 8.36
N LEU A 57 -10.13 -2.71 9.50
CA LEU A 57 -9.77 -1.71 10.50
C LEU A 57 -9.23 -2.40 11.76
N GLN A 58 -8.08 -1.96 12.21
CA GLN A 58 -7.45 -2.46 13.44
C GLN A 58 -6.91 -1.31 14.28
N GLN A 59 -7.24 -1.30 15.57
CA GLN A 59 -6.64 -0.36 16.52
C GLN A 59 -5.27 -0.85 17.01
N ALA A 60 -4.25 0.01 16.89
CA ALA A 60 -2.88 -0.21 17.33
C ALA A 60 -2.42 0.96 18.22
N GLY A 61 -2.82 0.94 19.50
CA GLY A 61 -2.57 2.06 20.41
C GLY A 61 -3.34 3.31 19.97
N ALA A 62 -2.66 4.44 19.77
CA ALA A 62 -3.25 5.69 19.29
C ALA A 62 -3.45 5.73 17.76
N VAL A 63 -3.06 4.68 17.04
CA VAL A 63 -3.11 4.60 15.58
C VAL A 63 -4.21 3.63 15.16
N THR A 64 -5.04 4.03 14.22
CA THR A 64 -5.94 3.13 13.49
C THR A 64 -5.23 2.68 12.22
N LEU A 65 -5.08 1.38 12.02
CA LEU A 65 -4.61 0.78 10.78
C LEU A 65 -5.83 0.49 9.91
N ALA A 66 -5.81 0.97 8.67
CA ALA A 66 -6.86 0.76 7.68
C ALA A 66 -6.25 0.08 6.46
N THR A 67 -6.35 -1.24 6.39
CA THR A 67 -5.67 -2.02 5.36
C THR A 67 -6.63 -2.60 4.35
N VAL A 68 -6.27 -2.59 3.08
CA VAL A 68 -7.05 -3.18 1.99
C VAL A 68 -6.33 -4.42 1.47
N ASP A 69 -7.06 -5.51 1.24
CA ASP A 69 -6.51 -6.70 0.57
C ASP A 69 -6.46 -6.49 -0.96
N LEU A 70 -5.52 -7.13 -1.63
CA LEU A 70 -5.45 -7.13 -3.09
C LEU A 70 -5.76 -8.52 -3.63
N CYS A 71 -6.43 -8.61 -4.77
CA CYS A 71 -6.50 -9.88 -5.49
C CYS A 71 -5.17 -10.19 -6.20
N ARG A 72 -5.04 -11.42 -6.70
CA ARG A 72 -3.84 -11.87 -7.44
C ARG A 72 -3.51 -10.94 -8.61
N ASP A 73 -4.49 -10.63 -9.46
CA ASP A 73 -4.30 -9.77 -10.64
C ASP A 73 -3.85 -8.35 -10.29
N ASP A 74 -4.43 -7.78 -9.23
CA ASP A 74 -4.06 -6.45 -8.75
C ASP A 74 -2.67 -6.45 -8.12
N HIS A 75 -2.35 -7.43 -7.28
CA HIS A 75 -1.01 -7.57 -6.73
C HIS A 75 0.04 -7.67 -7.85
N ASP A 76 -0.22 -8.53 -8.84
CA ASP A 76 0.74 -8.82 -9.89
C ASP A 76 0.91 -7.63 -10.85
N ALA A 77 -0.16 -6.92 -11.20
CA ALA A 77 -0.04 -5.77 -12.10
C ALA A 77 0.45 -4.49 -11.38
N TYR A 78 0.03 -4.21 -10.15
CA TYR A 78 0.39 -2.98 -9.43
C TYR A 78 1.68 -3.12 -8.61
N TYR A 79 1.80 -4.16 -7.77
CA TYR A 79 2.94 -4.28 -6.84
C TYR A 79 4.12 -4.97 -7.51
N ALA A 80 3.95 -6.19 -8.03
CA ALA A 80 5.03 -6.92 -8.69
C ALA A 80 5.42 -6.28 -10.03
N GLY A 81 4.41 -5.94 -10.85
CA GLY A 81 4.55 -5.36 -12.17
C GLY A 81 5.00 -3.90 -12.14
N TYR A 82 4.06 -2.94 -12.11
CA TYR A 82 4.44 -1.54 -12.34
C TYR A 82 5.35 -0.98 -11.24
N SER A 83 5.06 -1.25 -9.96
CA SER A 83 5.86 -0.67 -8.87
C SER A 83 7.27 -1.25 -8.81
N ASN A 84 7.42 -2.57 -8.81
CA ASN A 84 8.73 -3.23 -8.63
C ASN A 84 9.41 -3.66 -9.94
N GLY A 85 8.65 -3.96 -10.99
CA GLY A 85 9.16 -4.29 -12.33
C GLY A 85 9.41 -3.07 -13.22
N VAL A 86 8.78 -1.92 -12.96
CA VAL A 86 9.01 -0.68 -13.73
C VAL A 86 9.61 0.44 -12.88
N LEU A 87 8.85 0.99 -11.93
CA LEU A 87 9.25 2.21 -11.22
C LEU A 87 10.53 2.01 -10.42
N TRP A 88 10.65 0.91 -9.69
CA TRP A 88 11.83 0.60 -8.91
C TRP A 88 13.11 0.57 -9.76
N PRO A 89 13.27 -0.29 -10.79
CA PRO A 89 14.49 -0.31 -11.61
C PRO A 89 14.76 1.02 -12.31
N VAL A 90 13.71 1.70 -12.83
CA VAL A 90 13.85 3.01 -13.47
C VAL A 90 14.42 4.04 -12.50
N PHE A 91 13.87 4.13 -11.28
CA PHE A 91 14.33 5.10 -10.28
C PHE A 91 15.68 4.72 -9.66
N HIS A 92 16.15 3.50 -9.88
CA HIS A 92 17.48 3.02 -9.50
C HIS A 92 18.45 2.98 -10.67
N TYR A 93 18.15 3.63 -11.80
CA TYR A 93 19.02 3.71 -12.99
C TYR A 93 19.37 2.33 -13.59
N ARG A 94 18.51 1.33 -13.37
CA ARG A 94 18.62 -0.04 -13.89
C ARG A 94 17.58 -0.28 -14.97
N LEU A 95 17.61 0.53 -16.03
CA LEU A 95 16.69 0.41 -17.17
C LEU A 95 16.77 -0.97 -17.86
N ASP A 96 17.90 -1.65 -17.73
CA ASP A 96 18.11 -3.02 -18.19
C ASP A 96 17.24 -4.06 -17.46
N LEU A 97 16.73 -3.73 -16.27
CA LEU A 97 15.83 -4.56 -15.48
C LEU A 97 14.37 -4.12 -15.55
N ALA A 98 14.07 -3.02 -16.24
CA ALA A 98 12.72 -2.48 -16.30
C ALA A 98 11.87 -3.24 -17.34
N ASP A 99 10.71 -3.73 -16.91
CA ASP A 99 9.78 -4.50 -17.74
C ASP A 99 8.49 -3.71 -18.05
N PHE A 100 8.45 -3.09 -19.23
CA PHE A 100 7.35 -2.21 -19.62
C PHE A 100 6.21 -2.98 -20.29
N ASP A 101 5.18 -3.30 -19.50
CA ASP A 101 3.90 -3.83 -19.99
C ASP A 101 2.76 -2.81 -19.81
N GLY A 102 1.93 -2.63 -20.84
CA GLY A 102 0.74 -1.78 -20.78
C GLY A 102 -0.29 -2.27 -19.74
N GLN A 103 -0.34 -3.57 -19.46
CA GLN A 103 -1.21 -4.13 -18.43
C GLN A 103 -0.80 -3.69 -17.02
N TYR A 104 0.50 -3.48 -16.78
CA TYR A 104 1.01 -3.03 -15.49
C TYR A 104 0.57 -1.61 -15.17
N VAL A 105 0.64 -0.67 -16.12
CA VAL A 105 0.19 0.71 -15.87
C VAL A 105 -1.30 0.79 -15.59
N GLU A 106 -2.12 -0.03 -16.27
CA GLU A 106 -3.56 -0.10 -16.02
C GLU A 106 -3.87 -0.68 -14.64
N GLY A 107 -3.21 -1.77 -14.26
CA GLY A 107 -3.31 -2.32 -12.90
C GLY A 107 -2.86 -1.33 -11.83
N TYR A 108 -1.77 -0.60 -12.09
CA TYR A 108 -1.27 0.42 -11.18
C TYR A 108 -2.29 1.54 -10.93
N ARG A 109 -2.91 2.06 -12.00
CA ARG A 109 -3.97 3.08 -11.90
C ARG A 109 -5.19 2.53 -11.18
N ARG A 110 -5.62 1.31 -11.52
CA ARG A 110 -6.78 0.65 -10.92
C ARG A 110 -6.63 0.49 -9.41
N VAL A 111 -5.49 0.01 -8.92
CA VAL A 111 -5.24 -0.14 -7.47
C VAL A 111 -5.14 1.20 -6.76
N ASN A 112 -4.50 2.21 -7.37
CA ASN A 112 -4.50 3.56 -6.79
C ASN A 112 -5.92 4.14 -6.66
N GLN A 113 -6.80 3.89 -7.63
CA GLN A 113 -8.21 4.28 -7.53
C GLN A 113 -8.96 3.48 -6.47
N LEU A 114 -8.71 2.17 -6.35
CA LEU A 114 -9.25 1.35 -5.26
C LEU A 114 -8.86 1.95 -3.89
N PHE A 115 -7.57 2.24 -3.69
CA PHE A 115 -7.08 2.85 -2.45
C PHE A 115 -7.76 4.18 -2.15
N ALA A 116 -7.87 5.07 -3.15
CA ALA A 116 -8.59 6.33 -3.00
C ALA A 116 -10.07 6.13 -2.62
N ARG A 117 -10.78 5.20 -3.29
CA ARG A 117 -12.19 4.89 -2.99
C ARG A 117 -12.39 4.34 -1.57
N ARG A 118 -11.48 3.47 -1.11
CA ARG A 118 -11.56 2.87 0.23
C ARG A 118 -11.15 3.85 1.34
N LEU A 119 -10.27 4.80 1.03
CA LEU A 119 -9.84 5.83 1.98
C LEU A 119 -10.85 6.99 2.13
N LEU A 120 -11.54 7.38 1.05
CA LEU A 120 -12.45 8.53 1.04
C LEU A 120 -13.48 8.58 2.19
N PRO A 121 -14.13 7.47 2.62
CA PRO A 121 -15.11 7.51 3.71
C PRO A 121 -14.51 7.49 5.13
N LEU A 122 -13.17 7.44 5.29
CA LEU A 122 -12.50 7.23 6.58
C LEU A 122 -12.09 8.50 7.32
#